data_AF-A0A183PA56-F1
#
_entry.id   AF-A0A183PA56-F1
#
_cell.length_a   1.000
_cell.length_b   1.000
_cell.length_c   1.000
_cell.angle_alpha   90.00
_cell.angle_beta   90.00
_cell.angle_gamma   90.00
#
_symmetry.space_group_name_H-M   'P 1'
#
loop_
_entity.id
_entity.type
_entity.pdbx_description
1 polymer ?
#
loop_
_entity_poly.entity_id
_entity_poly.type
_entity_poly.pdbx_seq_one_letter_code
_entity_poly.pdbx_strand_id
1 'polypeptide(L)'
;KVSRASTNLHVNTLYDLLANEINRDDSSGSIGLLWLKRTFQFLICFLHYFAQSKNNELIRDMIIRAYDKTLTRYHNKLMRHAFRFVLLIVPKRSVFIRKLGLEQDNCELLVLREAGQFAVSIEAHVQTLNQMLVLFGLEDPLIS
;
A
#
# COMPACT_ATOMS: atom_id res chain seq x y z
N LYS A 1 2.62 6.92 13.94
CA LYS A 1 4.10 6.87 13.98
C LYS A 1 4.68 8.03 13.17
N VAL A 2 4.51 8.07 11.84
CA VAL A 2 4.97 9.18 10.98
C VAL A 2 4.48 10.56 11.45
N SER A 3 3.16 10.73 11.65
CA SER A 3 2.61 12.01 12.14
C SER A 3 3.16 12.43 13.52
N ARG A 4 3.40 11.49 14.43
CA ARG A 4 3.99 11.76 15.74
C ARG A 4 5.47 12.19 15.62
N ALA A 5 6.24 11.52 14.77
CA ALA A 5 7.62 11.90 14.48
C ALA A 5 7.70 13.30 13.85
N SER A 6 6.82 13.59 12.87
CA SER A 6 6.74 14.90 12.21
C SER A 6 6.50 16.04 13.20
N THR A 7 5.54 15.87 14.12
CA THR A 7 5.25 16.87 15.17
C THR A 7 6.43 17.04 16.12
N ASN A 8 7.04 15.94 16.56
CA ASN A 8 8.16 15.98 17.51
C ASN A 8 9.43 16.61 16.93
N LEU A 9 9.66 16.44 15.63
CA LEU A 9 10.83 16.97 14.94
C LEU A 9 10.58 18.34 14.30
N HIS A 10 9.35 18.85 14.36
CA HIS A 10 8.93 20.11 13.72
C HIS A 10 9.28 20.18 12.22
N VAL A 11 9.11 19.07 11.52
CA VAL A 11 9.43 18.94 10.09
C VAL A 11 8.16 19.03 9.23
N ASN A 12 8.31 19.63 8.04
CA ASN A 12 7.21 19.85 7.09
C ASN A 12 7.30 18.97 5.84
N THR A 13 8.44 18.29 5.62
CA THR A 13 8.64 17.42 4.46
C THR A 13 9.07 16.01 4.89
N LEU A 14 8.80 15.03 4.03
CA LEU A 14 9.27 13.65 4.26
C LEU A 14 10.80 13.57 4.25
N TYR A 15 11.46 14.39 3.42
CA TYR A 15 12.91 14.48 3.38
C TYR A 15 13.47 14.96 4.72
N ASP A 16 12.92 16.03 5.28
CA ASP A 16 13.38 16.57 6.56
C ASP A 16 13.18 15.55 7.69
N LEU A 17 12.08 14.79 7.66
CA LEU A 17 11.84 13.71 8.62
C LEU A 17 12.94 12.65 8.55
N LEU A 18 13.27 12.16 7.34
CA LEU A 18 14.32 11.15 7.16
C LEU A 18 15.71 11.70 7.53
N ALA A 19 16.02 12.93 7.12
CA ALA A 19 17.29 13.59 7.44
C ALA A 19 17.48 13.84 8.94
N ASN A 20 16.40 14.12 9.67
CA ASN A 20 16.48 14.31 11.11
C ASN A 20 16.64 12.99 11.87
N GLU A 21 16.07 11.88 11.39
CA GLU A 21 16.14 10.58 12.08
C GLU A 21 17.41 9.78 11.78
N ILE A 22 18.15 10.04 10.68
CA ILE A 22 19.31 9.23 10.29
C ILE A 22 20.43 9.16 11.34
N ASN A 23 20.59 10.21 12.15
CA ASN A 23 21.61 10.30 13.19
C ASN A 23 21.03 10.13 14.60
N ARG A 24 19.80 9.62 14.73
CA ARG A 24 19.11 9.45 16.01
C ARG A 24 18.84 7.98 16.30
N ASP A 25 18.74 7.66 17.57
CA ASP A 25 18.33 6.32 18.01
C ASP A 25 16.85 6.03 17.68
N ASP A 26 16.03 7.08 17.51
CA ASP A 26 14.62 6.95 17.10
C ASP A 26 14.48 7.09 15.57
N SER A 27 14.18 5.97 14.92
CA SER A 27 13.89 5.85 13.48
C SER A 27 12.43 5.48 13.21
N SER A 28 11.53 5.72 14.17
CA SER A 28 10.15 5.24 14.11
C SER A 28 9.33 5.90 12.99
N GLY A 29 9.66 7.13 12.59
CA GLY A 29 9.08 7.80 11.43
C GLY A 29 9.54 7.16 10.12
N SER A 30 10.85 6.94 9.97
CA SER A 30 11.52 6.33 8.83
C SER A 30 11.05 4.91 8.57
N ILE A 31 11.02 4.08 9.62
CA ILE A 31 10.45 2.73 9.57
C ILE A 31 8.96 2.80 9.20
N GLY A 32 8.23 3.77 9.76
CA GLY A 32 6.83 4.00 9.42
C GLY A 32 6.61 4.31 7.93
N LEU A 33 7.44 5.17 7.34
CA LEU A 33 7.40 5.51 5.91
C LEU A 33 7.76 4.33 5.02
N LEU A 34 8.77 3.54 5.41
CA LEU A 34 9.13 2.31 4.69
C LEU A 34 7.96 1.34 4.60
N TRP A 35 7.30 1.07 5.72
CA TRP A 35 6.13 0.18 5.75
C TRP A 35 4.93 0.80 5.01
N LEU A 36 4.70 2.10 5.14
CA LEU A 36 3.63 2.79 4.41
C LEU A 36 3.82 2.66 2.89
N LYS A 37 5.04 2.88 2.41
CA LYS A 37 5.42 2.72 1.00
C LYS A 37 5.14 1.28 0.51
N ARG A 38 5.54 0.27 1.28
CA ARG A 38 5.27 -1.15 0.96
C ARG A 38 3.78 -1.49 0.94
N THR A 39 2.98 -0.91 1.85
CA THR A 39 1.53 -1.04 1.84
C THR A 39 0.89 -0.40 0.60
N PHE A 40 1.39 0.76 0.17
CA PHE A 40 0.92 1.37 -1.09
C PHE A 40 1.29 0.54 -2.32
N GLN A 41 2.49 -0.03 -2.39
CA GLN A 41 2.88 -0.95 -3.47
C GLN A 41 1.90 -2.15 -3.56
N PHE A 42 1.55 -2.73 -2.41
CA PHE A 42 0.52 -3.77 -2.32
C PHE A 42 -0.84 -3.27 -2.82
N LEU A 43 -1.30 -2.11 -2.37
CA LEU A 43 -2.60 -1.54 -2.74
C LEU A 43 -2.67 -1.22 -4.24
N ILE A 44 -1.66 -0.58 -4.81
CA ILE A 44 -1.54 -0.29 -6.25
C ILE A 44 -1.62 -1.59 -7.04
N CYS A 45 -0.84 -2.60 -6.65
CA CYS A 45 -0.85 -3.90 -7.34
C CYS A 45 -2.22 -4.57 -7.29
N PHE A 46 -2.89 -4.53 -6.13
CA PHE A 46 -4.26 -5.01 -5.98
C PHE A 46 -5.25 -4.24 -6.85
N LEU A 47 -5.18 -2.90 -6.85
CA LEU A 47 -6.08 -2.05 -7.63
C LEU A 47 -5.89 -2.23 -9.14
N HIS A 48 -4.67 -2.48 -9.62
CA HIS A 48 -4.42 -2.85 -11.01
C HIS A 48 -5.09 -4.17 -11.39
N TYR A 49 -4.96 -5.22 -10.55
CA TYR A 49 -5.68 -6.46 -10.78
C TYR A 49 -7.19 -6.25 -10.73
N PHE A 50 -7.67 -5.46 -9.76
CA PHE A 50 -9.08 -5.18 -9.59
C PHE A 50 -9.66 -4.43 -10.78
N ALA A 51 -9.04 -3.36 -11.25
CA ALA A 51 -9.50 -2.58 -12.39
C ALA A 51 -9.64 -3.39 -13.69
N GLN A 52 -8.83 -4.44 -13.86
CA GLN A 52 -8.84 -5.31 -15.04
C GLN A 52 -9.64 -6.61 -14.84
N SER A 53 -10.23 -6.78 -13.66
CA SER A 53 -10.84 -8.05 -13.27
C SER A 53 -12.19 -8.30 -13.93
N LYS A 54 -12.44 -9.57 -14.23
CA LYS A 54 -13.72 -10.04 -14.77
C LYS A 54 -14.72 -10.35 -13.66
N ASN A 55 -16.00 -10.41 -14.02
CA ASN A 55 -17.09 -10.61 -13.06
C ASN A 55 -16.98 -11.91 -12.24
N ASN A 56 -16.33 -12.95 -12.77
CA ASN A 56 -16.14 -14.23 -12.09
C ASN A 56 -14.91 -14.29 -11.18
N GLU A 57 -14.05 -13.26 -11.18
CA GLU A 57 -12.86 -13.23 -10.32
C GLU A 57 -13.18 -12.79 -8.89
N LEU A 58 -12.52 -13.42 -7.92
CA LEU A 58 -12.75 -13.17 -6.50
C LEU A 58 -11.77 -12.13 -5.96
N ILE A 59 -12.28 -11.22 -5.12
CA ILE A 59 -11.46 -10.17 -4.45
C ILE A 59 -10.29 -10.79 -3.69
N ARG A 60 -10.54 -11.90 -2.99
CA ARG A 60 -9.52 -12.60 -2.21
C ARG A 60 -8.34 -13.06 -3.08
N ASP A 61 -8.59 -13.53 -4.30
CA ASP A 61 -7.55 -14.09 -5.17
C ASP A 61 -6.67 -12.96 -5.73
N MET A 62 -7.26 -11.79 -6.01
CA MET A 62 -6.53 -10.58 -6.37
C MET A 62 -5.68 -10.06 -5.20
N ILE A 63 -6.22 -10.07 -3.98
CA ILE A 63 -5.48 -9.70 -2.76
C ILE A 63 -4.29 -10.63 -2.55
N ILE A 64 -4.47 -11.96 -2.68
CA ILE A 64 -3.37 -12.94 -2.55
C ILE A 64 -2.28 -12.66 -3.58
N ARG A 65 -2.64 -12.51 -4.87
CA ARG A 65 -1.68 -12.20 -5.93
C ARG A 65 -0.89 -10.93 -5.66
N ALA A 66 -1.56 -9.87 -5.19
CA ALA A 66 -0.89 -8.61 -4.86
C ALA A 66 0.02 -8.77 -3.65
N TYR A 67 -0.41 -9.49 -2.62
CA TYR A 67 0.36 -9.77 -1.41
C TYR A 67 1.66 -10.52 -1.72
N ASP A 68 1.56 -11.61 -2.48
CA ASP A 68 2.70 -12.45 -2.88
C ASP A 68 3.73 -11.69 -3.70
N LYS A 69 3.28 -10.80 -4.59
CA LYS A 69 4.18 -9.98 -5.40
C LYS A 69 4.91 -8.92 -4.58
N THR A 70 4.31 -8.44 -3.49
CA THR A 70 4.76 -7.24 -2.76
C THR A 70 5.18 -7.53 -1.32
N LEU A 71 4.24 -7.64 -0.39
CA LEU A 71 4.45 -7.67 1.06
C LEU A 71 5.01 -8.99 1.59
N THR A 72 4.77 -10.12 0.92
CA THR A 72 5.14 -11.46 1.43
C THR A 72 6.62 -11.57 1.80
N ARG A 73 7.50 -10.92 1.02
CA ARG A 73 8.96 -10.94 1.26
C ARG A 73 9.38 -10.25 2.57
N TYR A 74 8.59 -9.31 3.06
CA TYR A 74 8.87 -8.53 4.27
C TYR A 74 8.18 -9.09 5.52
N HIS A 75 7.17 -9.93 5.35
CA HIS A 75 6.46 -10.55 6.46
C HIS A 75 7.16 -11.84 6.89
N ASN A 76 7.46 -11.97 8.19
CA ASN A 76 7.91 -13.23 8.76
C ASN A 76 6.80 -14.31 8.71
N LYS A 77 7.13 -15.57 9.06
CA LYS A 77 6.15 -16.67 9.04
C LYS A 77 4.88 -16.35 9.82
N LEU A 78 4.98 -15.73 11.00
CA LEU A 78 3.84 -15.36 11.82
C LEU A 78 2.91 -14.38 11.08
N MET A 79 3.46 -13.31 10.51
CA MET A 79 2.69 -12.31 9.77
C MET A 79 2.06 -12.88 8.50
N ARG A 80 2.74 -13.82 7.81
CA ARG A 80 2.16 -14.54 6.66
C ARG A 80 0.96 -15.40 7.06
N HIS A 81 0.98 -16.00 8.25
CA HIS A 81 -0.17 -16.75 8.77
C HIS A 81 -1.32 -15.81 9.18
N ALA A 82 -1.01 -14.71 9.87
CA ALA A 82 -2.01 -13.71 10.23
C ALA A 82 -2.75 -13.17 9.00
N PHE A 83 -2.03 -12.93 7.89
CA PHE A 83 -2.65 -12.49 6.64
C PHE A 83 -3.69 -13.48 6.10
N ARG A 84 -3.49 -14.80 6.27
CA ARG A 84 -4.47 -15.81 5.83
C ARG A 84 -5.80 -15.70 6.57
N PHE A 85 -5.80 -15.30 7.83
CA PHE A 85 -7.04 -15.06 8.57
C PHE A 85 -7.78 -13.81 8.06
N VAL A 86 -7.05 -12.77 7.65
CA VAL A 86 -7.65 -11.58 7.01
C VAL A 86 -8.36 -11.95 5.71
N LEU A 87 -7.88 -12.94 4.96
CA LEU A 87 -8.54 -13.40 3.73
C LEU A 87 -9.93 -14.01 3.96
N LEU A 88 -10.21 -14.52 5.17
CA LEU A 88 -11.51 -15.10 5.51
C LEU A 88 -12.61 -14.05 5.66
N ILE A 89 -12.24 -12.79 5.95
CA ILE A 89 -13.17 -11.68 6.12
C ILE A 89 -13.31 -10.82 4.84
N VAL A 90 -12.61 -11.18 3.77
CA VAL A 90 -12.71 -10.46 2.49
C VAL A 90 -14.11 -10.64 1.91
N PRO A 91 -14.83 -9.56 1.60
CA PRO A 91 -16.19 -9.64 1.09
C PRO A 91 -16.24 -10.24 -0.34
N LYS A 92 -17.44 -10.70 -0.73
CA LYS A 92 -17.73 -11.03 -2.13
C LYS A 92 -17.53 -9.80 -3.02
N ARG A 93 -17.19 -10.03 -4.30
CA ARG A 93 -16.99 -8.97 -5.31
C ARG A 93 -18.12 -7.95 -5.35
N SER A 94 -19.37 -8.42 -5.41
CA SER A 94 -20.54 -7.53 -5.47
C SER A 94 -20.65 -6.62 -4.24
N VAL A 95 -20.35 -7.13 -3.05
CA VAL A 95 -20.34 -6.33 -1.81
C VAL A 95 -19.19 -5.34 -1.82
N PHE A 96 -18.01 -5.75 -2.29
CA PHE A 96 -16.84 -4.88 -2.38
C PHE A 96 -17.08 -3.70 -3.33
N ILE A 97 -17.57 -3.98 -4.55
CA ILE A 97 -17.91 -2.96 -5.54
C ILE A 97 -18.99 -2.02 -5.02
N ARG A 98 -20.06 -2.56 -4.45
CA ARG A 98 -21.16 -1.74 -3.91
C ARG A 98 -20.67 -0.78 -2.82
N LYS A 99 -19.78 -1.25 -1.92
CA LYS A 99 -19.18 -0.38 -0.90
C LYS A 99 -18.31 0.72 -1.49
N LEU A 100 -17.49 0.41 -2.50
CA LEU A 100 -16.67 1.42 -3.19
C LEU A 100 -17.51 2.40 -4.01
N GLY A 101 -18.63 1.94 -4.56
CA GLY A 101 -19.62 2.74 -5.26
C GLY A 101 -20.57 3.51 -4.34
N LEU A 102 -20.29 3.56 -3.03
CA LEU A 102 -21.12 4.25 -2.03
C LEU A 102 -22.59 3.81 -2.04
N GLU A 103 -22.82 2.51 -2.21
CA GLU A 103 -24.14 1.87 -2.29
C GLU A 103 -25.01 2.35 -3.47
N GLN A 104 -24.39 2.96 -4.50
CA GLN A 104 -25.08 3.30 -5.75
C GLN A 104 -25.18 2.08 -6.69
N ASP A 105 -26.28 1.99 -7.42
CA ASP A 105 -26.49 0.95 -8.42
C ASP A 105 -25.71 1.23 -9.72
N ASN A 106 -25.45 0.16 -10.49
CA ASN A 106 -24.81 0.21 -11.82
C ASN A 106 -23.46 0.96 -11.87
N CYS A 107 -22.75 1.03 -10.75
CA CYS A 107 -21.48 1.74 -10.62
C CYS A 107 -20.24 0.90 -10.89
N GLU A 108 -20.37 -0.40 -11.21
CA GLU A 108 -19.21 -1.32 -11.35
C GLU A 108 -18.17 -0.78 -12.33
N LEU A 109 -18.58 -0.36 -13.53
CA LEU A 109 -17.66 0.18 -14.53
C LEU A 109 -16.92 1.42 -14.03
N LEU A 110 -17.64 2.31 -13.32
CA LEU A 110 -17.06 3.51 -12.72
C LEU A 110 -16.05 3.13 -11.64
N VAL A 111 -16.43 2.25 -10.70
CA VAL A 111 -15.56 1.77 -9.62
C VAL A 111 -14.27 1.15 -10.15
N LEU A 112 -14.36 0.30 -11.18
CA LEU A 112 -13.18 -0.33 -11.80
C LEU A 112 -12.28 0.70 -12.49
N ARG A 113 -12.87 1.67 -13.20
CA ARG A 113 -12.13 2.75 -13.87
C ARG A 113 -11.40 3.63 -12.86
N GLU A 114 -12.10 4.10 -11.83
CA GLU A 114 -11.55 4.98 -10.79
C GLU A 114 -10.47 4.27 -9.98
N ALA A 115 -10.63 2.96 -9.71
CA ALA A 115 -9.59 2.15 -9.07
C ALA A 115 -8.28 2.16 -9.88
N GLY A 116 -8.36 2.00 -11.20
CA GLY A 116 -7.21 2.06 -12.09
C GLY A 116 -6.59 3.46 -12.16
N GLN A 117 -7.41 4.50 -12.27
CA GLN A 117 -6.93 5.89 -12.32
C GLN A 117 -6.25 6.33 -11.01
N PHE A 118 -6.83 5.94 -9.87
CA PHE A 118 -6.22 6.20 -8.56
C PHE A 118 -4.87 5.49 -8.43
N ALA A 119 -4.77 4.22 -8.86
CA ALA A 119 -3.52 3.45 -8.82
C ALA A 119 -2.39 4.15 -9.60
N VAL A 120 -2.68 4.62 -10.82
CA VAL A 120 -1.72 5.38 -11.64
C VAL A 120 -1.34 6.71 -10.98
N SER A 121 -2.30 7.45 -10.44
CA SER A 121 -2.06 8.76 -9.82
C SER A 121 -1.14 8.68 -8.60
N ILE A 122 -1.31 7.65 -7.76
CA ILE A 122 -0.52 7.51 -6.55
C ILE A 122 0.85 6.85 -6.79
N GLU A 123 1.02 6.10 -7.88
CA GLU A 123 2.25 5.40 -8.21
C GLU A 123 3.47 6.35 -8.29
N ALA A 124 3.33 7.52 -8.92
CA ALA A 124 4.41 8.51 -9.01
C ALA A 124 4.88 9.03 -7.63
N HIS A 125 3.94 9.23 -6.71
CA HIS A 125 4.23 9.65 -5.34
C HIS A 125 4.96 8.55 -4.57
N VAL A 126 4.53 7.30 -4.75
CA VAL A 126 5.16 6.12 -4.13
C VAL A 126 6.57 5.88 -4.68
N GLN A 127 6.79 6.09 -5.98
CA GLN A 127 8.11 6.03 -6.60
C GLN A 127 9.04 7.11 -6.04
N THR A 128 8.56 8.34 -5.89
CA THR A 128 9.32 9.44 -5.26
C THR A 128 9.70 9.09 -3.81
N LEU A 129 8.76 8.54 -3.04
CA LEU A 129 9.05 8.06 -1.69
C LEU A 129 10.06 6.91 -1.69
N ASN A 130 9.98 5.98 -2.63
CA ASN A 130 10.95 4.89 -2.75
C ASN A 130 12.36 5.42 -3.05
N GLN A 131 12.49 6.38 -3.97
CA GLN A 131 13.78 7.02 -4.28
C GLN A 131 14.38 7.70 -3.05
N MET A 132 13.57 8.42 -2.26
CA MET A 132 14.03 8.98 -0.99
C MET A 132 14.50 7.89 -0.02
N LEU A 133 13.72 6.83 0.20
CA LEU A 133 14.10 5.75 1.11
C LEU A 133 15.40 5.04 0.68
N VAL A 134 15.60 4.83 -0.62
CA VAL A 134 16.86 4.29 -1.17
C VAL A 134 18.03 5.24 -0.93
N LEU A 135 17.85 6.56 -1.16
CA LEU A 135 18.88 7.57 -0.91
C LEU A 135 19.36 7.57 0.56
N PHE A 136 18.45 7.38 1.51
CA PHE A 136 18.76 7.29 2.93
C PHE A 136 19.20 5.87 3.37
N GLY A 137 19.37 4.92 2.45
CA GLY A 137 19.82 3.56 2.75
C GLY A 137 18.79 2.69 3.49
N LEU A 138 17.51 3.07 3.46
CA LEU A 138 16.42 2.40 4.18
C LEU A 138 15.67 1.36 3.34
N GLU A 139 15.91 1.31 2.04
CA GLU A 139 15.32 0.34 1.11
C GLU A 139 16.35 -0.13 0.08
N ASP A 140 16.20 -1.37 -0.37
CA ASP A 140 17.06 -1.97 -1.40
C ASP A 140 16.71 -1.39 -2.79
N PRO A 141 17.67 -0.82 -3.54
CA PRO A 141 17.44 -0.28 -4.88
C PRO A 141 16.95 -1.32 -5.90
N LEU A 142 17.18 -2.61 -5.65
CA LEU A 142 16.77 -3.70 -6.54
C LEU A 142 15.32 -4.18 -6.26
N ILE A 143 14.66 -3.63 -5.24
CA ILE A 143 13.31 -4.01 -4.86
C ILE A 143 12.32 -2.90 -5.22
N SER A 144 11.70 -3.04 -6.41
CA SER A 144 10.60 -2.20 -6.90
C SER A 144 9.22 -2.72 -6.52
#